data_AF-A0A7Y5BLZ3-F1
#
_entry.id   AF-A0A7Y5BLZ3-F1
#
_cell.length_a   1.000
_cell.length_b   1.000
_cell.length_c   1.000
_cell.angle_alpha   90.00
_cell.angle_beta   90.00
_cell.angle_gamma   90.00
#
_symmetry.space_group_name_H-M   'P 1'
#
loop_
_entity.id
_entity.type
_entity.pdbx_description
1 polymer ?
#
loop_
_entity_poly.entity_id
_entity_poly.type
_entity_poly.pdbx_seq_one_letter_code
_entity_poly.pdbx_strand_id
1 'polypeptide(L)'
;MAKVVRKRTITSSFGAPGRIGHDSSKFYNSKLYKNKIDDKKNLDYLENTISEQALNKIFCKSSENMDELPNNSVHLMVTSPPYNVQKEYDDDLSLDEYRNLLKNVFFE
;
A
#
# COMPACT_ATOMS: atom_id res chain seq x y z
N MET A 1 -34.16 -7.96 -7.59
CA MET A 1 -33.95 -7.63 -6.16
C MET A 1 -33.30 -6.25 -6.08
N ALA A 2 -33.86 -5.30 -5.33
CA ALA A 2 -33.29 -3.96 -5.20
C ALA A 2 -32.03 -3.99 -4.32
N LYS A 3 -30.93 -3.38 -4.79
CA LYS A 3 -29.67 -3.29 -4.05
C LYS A 3 -29.87 -2.31 -2.88
N VAL A 4 -29.83 -2.80 -1.63
CA VAL A 4 -29.88 -1.95 -0.44
C VAL A 4 -28.60 -1.12 -0.38
N VAL A 5 -28.70 0.18 -0.67
CA VAL A 5 -27.58 1.12 -0.55
C VAL A 5 -27.39 1.43 0.93
N ARG A 6 -26.27 0.97 1.51
CA ARG A 6 -25.94 1.31 2.91
C ARG A 6 -25.66 2.82 3.00
N LYS A 7 -26.33 3.51 3.94
CA LYS A 7 -26.15 4.96 4.15
C LYS A 7 -24.72 5.24 4.61
N ARG A 8 -24.07 6.22 3.98
CA ARG A 8 -22.74 6.70 4.39
C ARG A 8 -22.82 7.29 5.79
N THR A 9 -21.73 7.20 6.53
CA THR A 9 -21.63 7.66 7.92
C THR A 9 -20.80 8.94 8.01
N ILE A 10 -21.02 9.75 9.04
CA ILE A 10 -20.20 10.94 9.34
C ILE A 10 -19.81 10.92 10.82
N THR A 11 -18.84 11.74 11.23
CA THR A 11 -18.44 11.86 12.63
C THR A 11 -19.63 12.31 13.51
N SER A 12 -20.08 11.41 14.40
CA SER A 12 -21.15 11.69 15.37
C SER A 12 -20.68 12.64 16.47
N SER A 13 -21.60 13.39 17.06
CA SER A 13 -21.34 14.13 18.31
C SER A 13 -21.20 13.20 19.52
N PHE A 14 -21.78 12.01 19.47
CA PHE A 14 -21.74 11.03 20.55
C PHE A 14 -21.90 9.59 20.03
N GLY A 15 -21.22 8.63 20.67
CA GLY A 15 -21.25 7.21 20.27
C GLY A 15 -20.59 6.91 18.91
N ALA A 16 -20.72 5.67 18.43
CA ALA A 16 -20.12 5.19 17.19
C ALA A 16 -21.16 4.49 16.29
N PRO A 17 -21.92 5.22 15.46
CA PRO A 17 -23.04 4.65 14.69
C PRO A 17 -22.61 3.78 13.49
N GLY A 18 -21.34 3.81 13.08
CA GLY A 18 -20.78 2.97 12.01
C GLY A 18 -19.67 3.67 11.20
N ARG A 19 -18.96 2.91 10.36
CA ARG A 19 -17.85 3.40 9.51
C ARG A 19 -18.03 3.03 8.03
N ILE A 20 -19.25 3.13 7.52
CA ILE A 20 -19.55 2.83 6.11
C ILE A 20 -19.36 4.10 5.30
N GLY A 21 -18.44 4.11 4.33
CA GLY A 21 -18.16 5.25 3.47
C GLY A 21 -17.97 6.57 4.25
N HIS A 22 -17.29 6.49 5.39
CA HIS A 22 -17.31 7.48 6.46
C HIS A 22 -16.66 8.81 6.06
N ASP A 23 -17.38 9.91 6.19
CA ASP A 23 -16.82 11.25 6.07
C ASP A 23 -16.29 11.73 7.43
N SER A 24 -14.98 11.84 7.52
CA SER A 24 -14.23 12.29 8.71
C SER A 24 -13.80 13.76 8.63
N SER A 25 -14.26 14.52 7.63
CA SER A 25 -13.86 15.91 7.40
C SER A 25 -14.08 16.77 8.65
N LYS A 26 -15.19 16.57 9.38
CA LYS A 26 -15.47 17.29 10.64
C LYS A 26 -14.37 17.09 11.70
N PHE A 27 -13.82 15.89 11.80
CA PHE A 27 -12.75 15.57 12.76
C PHE A 27 -11.42 16.20 12.34
N TYR A 28 -11.02 16.03 11.08
CA TYR A 28 -9.76 16.56 10.56
C TYR A 28 -9.77 18.10 10.42
N ASN A 29 -10.93 18.72 10.25
CA ASN A 29 -11.07 20.19 10.26
C ASN A 29 -11.15 20.79 11.67
N SER A 30 -11.00 19.97 12.73
CA SER A 30 -11.03 20.46 14.11
C SER A 30 -9.74 21.19 14.50
N LYS A 31 -9.81 22.01 15.55
CA LYS A 31 -8.66 22.79 16.06
C LYS A 31 -7.42 21.93 16.36
N LEU A 32 -7.62 20.65 16.70
CA LEU A 32 -6.55 19.70 16.98
C LEU A 32 -5.57 19.55 15.80
N TYR A 33 -6.09 19.65 14.57
CA TYR A 33 -5.33 19.41 13.35
C TYR A 33 -4.99 20.69 12.55
N LYS A 34 -5.45 21.86 13.02
CA LYS A 34 -5.30 23.15 12.32
C LYS A 34 -3.84 23.51 11.98
N ASN A 35 -2.88 23.04 12.77
CA ASN A 35 -1.43 23.29 12.57
C ASN A 35 -0.65 22.01 12.23
N LYS A 36 -1.37 20.91 11.93
CA LYS A 36 -0.80 19.59 11.62
C LYS A 36 -1.11 19.16 10.18
N ILE A 37 -2.21 19.66 9.63
CA ILE A 37 -2.48 19.60 8.21
C ILE A 37 -1.67 20.75 7.62
N ASP A 38 -0.42 20.47 7.26
CA ASP A 38 0.25 21.27 6.23
C ASP A 38 -0.71 21.23 5.04
N ASP A 39 -1.36 22.36 4.73
CA ASP A 39 -2.09 22.56 3.49
C ASP A 39 -1.11 22.23 2.38
N LYS A 40 -1.18 20.98 1.90
CA LYS A 40 -0.36 20.38 0.85
C LYS A 40 0.83 21.25 0.49
N LYS A 41 1.96 21.05 1.17
CA LYS A 41 3.23 21.27 0.47
C LYS A 41 3.05 20.62 -0.89
N ASN A 42 3.32 21.39 -1.95
CA ASN A 42 3.47 20.89 -3.31
C ASN A 42 4.49 19.74 -3.26
N LEU A 43 4.04 18.57 -2.87
CA LEU A 43 4.74 17.34 -3.12
C LEU A 43 4.50 17.15 -4.61
N ASP A 44 5.59 17.19 -5.37
CA ASP A 44 5.55 16.86 -6.78
C ASP A 44 4.98 15.45 -6.89
N TYR A 45 3.70 15.37 -7.24
CA TYR A 45 3.04 14.10 -7.48
C TYR A 45 3.64 13.54 -8.77
N LEU A 46 4.53 12.57 -8.61
CA LEU A 46 5.15 11.87 -9.71
C LEU A 46 4.50 10.50 -9.85
N GLU A 47 3.84 10.28 -10.98
CA GLU A 47 3.29 8.98 -11.36
C GLU A 47 3.82 8.63 -12.74
N ASN A 48 4.71 7.64 -12.80
CA ASN A 48 5.27 7.19 -14.06
C ASN A 48 4.39 6.09 -14.67
N THR A 49 4.18 6.17 -15.98
CA THR A 49 3.40 5.17 -16.71
C THR A 49 4.21 3.89 -16.90
N ILE A 50 3.58 2.74 -16.64
CA ILE A 50 4.16 1.43 -16.95
C ILE A 50 3.97 1.16 -18.44
N SER A 51 5.03 0.68 -19.10
CA SER A 51 5.00 0.24 -20.50
C SER A 51 3.92 -0.83 -20.72
N GLU A 52 3.16 -0.73 -21.82
CA GLU A 52 2.13 -1.72 -22.17
C GLU A 52 2.69 -3.15 -22.29
N GLN A 53 3.97 -3.27 -22.66
CA GLN A 53 4.69 -4.54 -22.76
C GLN A 53 4.94 -5.21 -21.39
N ALA A 54 4.86 -4.44 -20.30
CA ALA A 54 5.04 -4.92 -18.93
C ALA A 54 3.73 -5.12 -18.16
N LEU A 55 2.61 -4.55 -18.65
CA LEU A 55 1.30 -4.71 -18.02
C LEU A 55 0.74 -6.13 -18.21
N ASN A 56 0.02 -6.61 -17.18
CA ASN A 56 -0.68 -7.91 -17.19
C ASN A 56 0.22 -9.10 -17.56
N LYS A 57 1.49 -9.03 -17.16
CA LYS A 57 2.51 -10.03 -17.48
C LYS A 57 3.10 -10.62 -16.20
N ILE A 58 3.44 -11.90 -16.26
CA ILE A 58 4.19 -12.60 -15.21
C ILE A 58 5.65 -12.64 -15.64
N PHE A 59 6.54 -12.14 -14.79
CA PHE A 59 7.99 -12.19 -14.99
C PHE A 59 8.58 -13.29 -14.10
N CYS A 60 9.25 -14.27 -14.69
CA CYS A 60 9.92 -15.35 -13.95
C CYS A 60 11.37 -14.92 -13.65
N LYS A 61 11.53 -14.11 -12.61
CA LYS A 61 12.82 -13.54 -12.17
C LYS A 61 12.78 -13.26 -10.66
N SER A 62 13.92 -12.89 -10.07
CA SER A 62 13.97 -12.45 -8.67
C SER A 62 13.25 -11.11 -8.51
N SER A 63 12.48 -10.95 -7.43
CA SER A 63 11.86 -9.67 -7.05
C SER A 63 12.85 -8.68 -6.45
N GLU A 64 14.11 -9.06 -6.26
CA GLU A 64 15.20 -8.15 -5.91
C GLU A 64 15.61 -7.23 -7.07
N ASN A 65 15.02 -7.43 -8.26
CA ASN A 65 15.22 -6.58 -9.42
C ASN A 65 13.88 -6.51 -10.19
N MET A 66 13.31 -5.32 -10.28
CA MET A 66 12.05 -5.03 -10.96
C MET A 66 12.26 -3.92 -12.00
N ASP A 67 13.34 -4.01 -12.78
CA ASP A 67 13.73 -3.05 -13.83
C ASP A 67 12.67 -2.80 -14.92
N GLU A 68 11.65 -3.66 -15.03
CA GLU A 68 10.49 -3.47 -15.90
C GLU A 68 9.49 -2.42 -15.38
N LEU A 69 9.57 -2.06 -14.09
CA LEU A 69 8.70 -1.10 -13.42
C LEU A 69 9.45 0.21 -13.17
N PRO A 70 9.01 1.34 -13.76
CA PRO A 70 9.58 2.63 -13.43
C PRO A 70 9.35 3.02 -11.97
N ASN A 71 10.29 3.75 -11.36
CA ASN A 71 10.07 4.36 -10.04
C ASN A 71 8.76 5.15 -10.00
N ASN A 72 8.01 5.09 -8.90
CA ASN A 72 6.74 5.79 -8.72
C ASN A 72 5.64 5.39 -9.75
N SER A 73 5.57 4.12 -10.15
CA SER A 73 4.51 3.61 -11.05
C SER A 73 3.52 2.64 -10.39
N VAL A 74 3.81 2.14 -9.18
CA VAL A 74 3.00 1.13 -8.48
C VAL A 74 2.19 1.76 -7.35
N HIS A 75 0.88 1.50 -7.34
CA HIS A 75 -0.05 2.06 -6.36
C HIS A 75 -0.29 1.15 -5.15
N LEU A 76 -0.16 -0.17 -5.36
CA LEU A 76 -0.36 -1.18 -4.34
C LEU A 76 0.52 -2.38 -4.68
N MET A 77 1.27 -2.85 -3.70
CA MET A 77 2.01 -4.11 -3.77
C MET A 77 1.37 -5.09 -2.80
N VAL A 78 1.14 -6.33 -3.25
CA VAL A 78 0.65 -7.43 -2.43
C VAL A 78 1.71 -8.52 -2.47
N THR A 79 2.29 -8.83 -1.32
CA THR A 79 3.38 -9.81 -1.22
C THR A 79 3.11 -10.81 -0.10
N SER A 80 3.59 -12.03 -0.32
CA SER A 80 3.73 -13.07 0.70
C SER A 80 5.12 -13.67 0.50
N PRO A 81 6.19 -12.95 0.90
CA PRO A 81 7.56 -13.41 0.67
C PRO A 81 7.80 -14.75 1.36
N PRO A 82 8.84 -15.51 0.95
CA PRO A 82 9.24 -16.71 1.69
C PRO A 82 9.52 -16.32 3.14
N TYR A 83 9.04 -17.11 4.08
CA TYR A 83 9.20 -16.84 5.52
C TYR A 83 10.38 -17.58 6.13
N ASN A 84 11.09 -18.38 5.33
CA ASN A 84 12.19 -19.23 5.78
C ASN A 84 11.78 -20.09 7.00
N VAL A 85 10.63 -20.77 6.87
CA VAL A 85 10.01 -21.60 7.93
C VAL A 85 10.13 -23.09 7.63
N GLN A 86 11.19 -23.45 6.88
CA GLN A 86 11.56 -24.81 6.50
C GLN A 86 10.45 -25.53 5.71
N LYS A 87 9.79 -24.82 4.80
CA LYS A 87 8.96 -25.47 3.77
C LYS A 87 9.85 -26.13 2.72
N GLU A 88 9.28 -27.08 1.97
CA GLU A 88 9.99 -27.78 0.89
C GLU A 88 10.57 -26.83 -0.17
N TYR A 89 9.98 -25.65 -0.33
CA TYR A 89 10.40 -24.62 -1.27
C TYR A 89 11.20 -23.48 -0.63
N ASP A 90 11.47 -23.54 0.68
CA ASP A 90 12.33 -22.55 1.33
C ASP A 90 13.80 -22.96 1.16
N ASP A 91 14.65 -22.00 0.84
CA ASP A 91 16.09 -22.16 0.99
C ASP A 91 16.45 -22.19 2.49
N ASP A 92 17.47 -22.95 2.88
CA ASP A 92 17.95 -23.03 4.27
C ASP A 92 18.84 -21.82 4.63
N LEU A 93 18.21 -20.64 4.67
CA LEU A 93 18.92 -19.38 4.90
C LEU A 93 19.23 -19.18 6.39
N SER A 94 20.42 -18.69 6.70
CA SER A 94 20.70 -18.09 8.00
C SER A 94 19.85 -16.83 8.23
N LEU A 95 19.76 -16.39 9.48
CA LEU A 95 19.00 -15.17 9.83
C LEU A 95 19.53 -13.92 9.10
N ASP A 96 20.84 -13.83 8.88
CA ASP A 96 21.45 -12.69 8.21
C ASP A 96 21.19 -12.73 6.70
N GLU A 97 21.26 -13.91 6.08
CA GLU A 97 20.90 -14.10 4.67
C GLU A 97 19.42 -13.77 4.43
N TYR A 98 18.53 -14.26 5.30
CA TYR A 98 17.10 -13.95 5.20
C TYR A 98 16.81 -12.45 5.33
N ARG A 99 17.47 -11.76 6.28
CA ARG A 99 17.33 -10.31 6.44
C ARG A 99 17.88 -9.54 5.24
N ASN A 100 18.96 -10.01 4.63
CA ASN A 100 19.52 -9.38 3.44
C ASN A 100 18.58 -9.55 2.24
N LEU A 101 18.00 -10.74 2.04
CA LEU A 101 16.96 -10.95 1.04
C LEU A 101 15.80 -9.96 1.19
N LEU A 102 15.24 -9.84 2.41
CA LEU A 102 14.15 -8.89 2.67
C LEU A 102 14.56 -7.44 2.40
N LYS A 103 15.77 -7.02 2.82
CA LYS A 103 16.26 -5.66 2.58
C LYS A 103 16.41 -5.36 1.09
N ASN A 104 16.93 -6.31 0.31
CA ASN A 104 17.08 -6.15 -1.13
C ASN A 104 15.71 -5.97 -1.80
N VAL A 105 14.74 -6.84 -1.47
CA VAL A 105 13.37 -6.77 -2.01
C VAL A 105 12.63 -5.49 -1.58
N PHE A 106 12.89 -4.96 -0.38
CA PHE A 106 12.23 -3.73 0.09
C PHE A 106 12.88 -2.45 -0.41
N PHE A 107 14.14 -2.53 -0.84
CA PHE A 107 14.85 -1.41 -1.43
C PHE A 107 14.41 -1.18 -2.88
N GLU A 108 14.12 -2.26 -3.59
CA GLU A 108 13.54 -2.29 -4.94
C GLU A 108 12.07 -1.80 -4.95
#